data_AF-Q1GY73-F1
#
_entry.id   AF-Q1GY73-F1
#
_cell.length_a   1.000
_cell.length_b   1.000
_cell.length_c   1.000
_cell.angle_alpha   90.00
_cell.angle_beta   90.00
_cell.angle_gamma   90.00
#
_symmetry.space_group_name_H-M   'P 1'
#
loop_
_entity.id
_entity.type
_entity.pdbx_description
1 polymer ?
#
loop_
_entity_poly.entity_id
_entity_poly.type
_entity_poly.pdbx_seq_one_letter_code
_entity_poly.pdbx_strand_id
1 'polypeptide(L)'
;MPLYLDSSVIEASFSEPVAEAMLAIKAVMDGKPVTPSLAARLIKDHLLPLIALEYRDVFTAGKAPSWDDIAHAYPTLVFCSEGQKGILTEVASAINAIWTYTKSPPRDVVISDLIEVSHFFHLCDHLKIPVKHLRYQHGTSFDLFRFCKYCWRRPVPGRSICPVHTLGSNHVSGIGPHSETNHHSDLGFLEYKEGKRQRERFDAALNDILTREVMEFHDSNFTAQILLPAAGIKDWLALRRPHLRAALALEWESATDTILIDTLINALHNPGRMAFSVQQAYVHANTLFRNHPILLWPMLLRAEAWLVARQKRHSNWGGKRKKAGRKKTIPAIDVSNFCSYIKNSHILSWW
;
A
#
# COMPACT_ATOMS: atom_id res chain seq x y z
N MET A 1 4.01 -30.38 -0.26
CA MET A 1 4.90 -29.22 -0.47
C MET A 1 6.09 -29.44 0.44
N PRO A 2 7.16 -30.09 -0.04
CA PRO A 2 8.35 -30.35 0.76
C PRO A 2 9.10 -29.05 1.09
N LEU A 3 10.14 -29.15 1.92
CA LEU A 3 11.12 -28.07 2.10
C LEU A 3 12.07 -28.06 0.90
N TYR A 4 11.90 -27.08 0.00
CA TYR A 4 12.69 -26.86 -1.22
C TYR A 4 14.03 -26.15 -0.90
N LEU A 5 14.82 -26.75 0.00
CA LEU A 5 16.15 -26.29 0.37
C LEU A 5 17.10 -27.50 0.35
N ASP A 6 18.21 -27.40 -0.36
CA ASP A 6 19.15 -28.53 -0.48
C ASP A 6 19.90 -28.80 0.83
N SER A 7 20.16 -30.07 1.13
CA SER A 7 20.84 -30.47 2.38
C SER A 7 22.24 -29.85 2.50
N SER A 8 22.97 -29.76 1.38
CA SER A 8 24.29 -29.11 1.34
C SER A 8 24.22 -27.61 1.68
N VAL A 9 23.13 -26.94 1.31
CA VAL A 9 22.90 -25.53 1.65
C VAL A 9 22.59 -25.39 3.13
N ILE A 10 21.82 -26.33 3.71
CA ILE A 10 21.54 -26.36 5.16
C ILE A 10 22.85 -26.50 5.94
N GLU A 11 23.64 -27.51 5.61
CA GLU A 11 24.91 -27.81 6.30
C GLU A 11 25.92 -26.66 6.21
N ALA A 12 25.94 -25.93 5.09
CA ALA A 12 26.82 -24.78 4.92
C ALA A 12 26.32 -23.49 5.63
N SER A 13 25.02 -23.39 5.91
CA SER A 13 24.39 -22.13 6.39
C SER A 13 24.18 -22.06 7.90
N PHE A 14 24.27 -23.18 8.61
CA PHE A 14 23.91 -23.28 10.02
C PHE A 14 25.00 -24.02 10.81
N SER A 15 25.11 -23.75 12.11
CA SER A 15 25.88 -24.58 13.03
C SER A 15 25.31 -26.00 13.06
N GLU A 16 26.18 -26.97 13.38
CA GLU A 16 25.85 -28.40 13.47
C GLU A 16 24.51 -28.69 14.17
N PRO A 17 24.22 -28.20 15.39
CA PRO A 17 22.94 -28.51 16.06
C PRO A 17 21.71 -27.97 15.31
N VAL A 18 21.83 -26.81 14.65
CA VAL A 18 20.72 -26.22 13.88
C VAL A 18 20.58 -26.90 12.51
N ALA A 19 21.70 -27.29 11.88
CA ALA A 19 21.72 -28.03 10.64
C ALA A 19 21.07 -29.42 10.82
N GLU A 20 21.42 -30.16 11.87
CA GLU A 20 20.81 -31.45 12.20
C GLU A 20 19.30 -31.33 12.40
N ALA A 21 18.86 -30.32 13.17
CA ALA A 21 17.44 -30.04 13.36
C ALA A 21 16.73 -29.75 12.02
N MET A 22 17.34 -28.93 11.15
CA MET A 22 16.79 -28.59 9.83
C MET A 22 16.71 -29.81 8.90
N LEU A 23 17.71 -30.69 8.92
CA LEU A 23 17.72 -31.94 8.15
C LEU A 23 16.62 -32.89 8.64
N ALA A 24 16.42 -33.00 9.96
CA ALA A 24 15.31 -33.77 10.53
C ALA A 24 13.95 -33.23 10.08
N ILE A 25 13.75 -31.92 10.13
CA ILE A 25 12.52 -31.26 9.64
C ILE A 25 12.31 -31.56 8.15
N LYS A 26 13.36 -31.41 7.33
CA LYS A 26 13.31 -31.70 5.88
C LYS A 26 12.87 -33.13 5.61
N ALA A 27 13.45 -34.10 6.31
CA ALA A 27 13.13 -35.52 6.16
C ALA A 27 11.64 -35.81 6.50
N VAL A 28 11.09 -35.16 7.53
CA VAL A 28 9.68 -35.34 7.91
C VAL A 28 8.73 -34.67 6.90
N MET A 29 9.11 -33.52 6.35
CA MET A 29 8.34 -32.77 5.35
C MET A 29 8.39 -33.40 3.95
N ASP A 30 9.37 -34.27 3.69
CA ASP A 30 9.53 -34.89 2.38
C ASP A 30 8.32 -35.76 1.99
N GLY A 31 7.91 -35.63 0.73
CA GLY A 31 6.74 -36.33 0.20
C GLY A 31 5.37 -35.93 0.79
N LYS A 32 5.28 -34.94 1.69
CA LYS A 32 4.02 -34.58 2.39
C LYS A 32 3.52 -33.15 2.09
N PRO A 33 2.20 -32.91 2.15
CA PRO A 33 1.66 -31.55 2.16
C PRO A 33 2.02 -30.86 3.48
N VAL A 34 2.82 -29.79 3.41
CA VAL A 34 3.22 -29.03 4.59
C VAL A 34 2.19 -27.94 4.88
N THR A 35 1.52 -28.09 6.01
CA THR A 35 0.60 -27.10 6.57
C THR A 35 1.31 -26.23 7.62
N PRO A 36 0.78 -25.03 7.95
CA PRO A 36 1.30 -24.23 9.06
C PRO A 36 1.38 -25.01 10.36
N SER A 37 0.39 -25.85 10.66
CA SER A 37 0.36 -26.66 11.87
C SER A 37 1.49 -27.69 11.91
N LEU A 38 1.77 -28.35 10.78
CA LEU A 38 2.89 -29.29 10.68
C LEU A 38 4.23 -28.56 10.85
N ALA A 39 4.41 -27.43 10.17
CA ALA A 39 5.63 -26.64 10.26
C ALA A 39 5.86 -26.11 11.69
N ALA A 40 4.84 -25.54 12.32
CA ALA A 40 4.91 -25.03 13.69
C ALA A 40 5.23 -26.14 14.69
N ARG A 41 4.62 -27.33 14.53
CA ARG A 41 4.96 -28.49 15.37
C ARG A 41 6.42 -28.89 15.21
N LEU A 42 6.91 -29.01 13.98
CA LEU A 42 8.30 -29.40 13.71
C LEU A 42 9.32 -28.37 14.22
N ILE A 43 9.00 -27.08 14.15
CA ILE A 43 9.81 -26.01 14.77
C ILE A 43 9.85 -26.19 16.30
N LYS A 44 8.70 -26.48 16.92
CA LYS A 44 8.62 -26.72 18.37
C LYS A 44 9.40 -27.95 18.81
N ASP A 45 9.38 -29.02 18.01
CA ASP A 45 9.99 -30.30 18.35
C ASP A 45 11.51 -30.29 18.11
N HIS A 46 12.01 -29.59 17.09
CA HIS A 46 13.42 -29.68 16.67
C HIS A 46 14.23 -28.40 16.89
N LEU A 47 13.65 -27.20 16.77
CA LEU A 47 14.40 -25.94 16.84
C LEU A 47 14.28 -25.24 18.21
N LEU A 48 13.09 -25.22 18.82
CA LEU A 48 12.92 -24.59 20.14
C LEU A 48 13.73 -25.25 21.28
N PRO A 49 14.03 -26.56 21.28
CA PRO A 49 14.89 -27.15 22.30
C PRO A 49 16.31 -26.57 22.30
N LEU A 50 16.76 -26.01 21.17
CA LEU A 50 18.11 -25.44 21.01
C LEU A 50 18.26 -24.04 21.65
N ILE A 51 17.16 -23.37 21.98
CA ILE A 51 17.17 -22.02 22.57
C ILE A 51 16.75 -22.05 24.05
N ALA A 52 17.16 -21.03 24.80
CA ALA A 52 16.81 -20.88 26.21
C ALA A 52 15.28 -20.77 26.41
N LEU A 53 14.81 -21.25 27.57
CA LEU A 53 13.37 -21.34 27.91
C LEU A 53 12.64 -20.00 27.77
N GLU A 54 13.30 -18.90 28.13
CA GLU A 54 12.78 -17.53 28.07
C GLU A 54 12.36 -17.06 26.66
N TYR A 55 12.88 -17.68 25.60
CA TYR A 55 12.55 -17.34 24.21
C TYR A 55 11.55 -18.30 23.55
N ARG A 56 11.10 -19.35 24.25
CA ARG A 56 10.25 -20.39 23.64
C ARG A 56 8.79 -19.99 23.48
N ASP A 57 8.35 -18.97 24.22
CA ASP A 57 6.97 -18.46 24.19
C ASP A 57 6.62 -17.68 22.91
N VAL A 58 7.59 -17.46 22.02
CA VAL A 58 7.37 -16.80 20.71
C VAL A 58 6.32 -17.55 19.85
N PHE A 59 6.06 -18.83 20.12
CA PHE A 59 5.09 -19.66 19.38
C PHE A 59 3.85 -20.10 20.18
N THR A 60 3.59 -19.53 21.36
CA THR A 60 2.48 -19.94 22.24
C THR A 60 1.25 -19.02 22.19
N ALA A 61 1.29 -17.91 21.45
CA ALA A 61 0.25 -16.87 21.52
C ALA A 61 -1.03 -17.08 20.67
N GLY A 62 -1.22 -18.21 19.98
CA GLY A 62 -2.31 -18.40 19.01
C GLY A 62 -3.15 -19.67 19.19
N LYS A 63 -4.47 -19.59 18.95
CA LYS A 63 -5.40 -20.74 18.96
C LYS A 63 -5.18 -21.73 17.81
N ALA A 64 -4.57 -21.29 16.70
CA ALA A 64 -4.20 -22.14 15.57
C ALA A 64 -2.95 -21.56 14.86
N PRO A 65 -1.93 -22.36 14.51
CA PRO A 65 -0.74 -21.85 13.83
C PRO A 65 -1.06 -21.37 12.41
N SER A 66 -0.61 -20.18 12.05
CA SER A 66 -0.66 -19.64 10.68
C SER A 66 0.75 -19.46 10.09
N TRP A 67 0.84 -19.28 8.77
CA TRP A 67 2.11 -18.93 8.13
C TRP A 67 2.62 -17.55 8.57
N ASP A 68 1.72 -16.63 8.93
CA ASP A 68 2.09 -15.31 9.42
C ASP A 68 2.70 -15.39 10.83
N ASP A 69 2.22 -16.29 11.68
CA ASP A 69 2.80 -16.52 13.02
C ASP A 69 4.23 -17.07 12.90
N ILE A 70 4.45 -18.02 11.99
CA ILE A 70 5.78 -18.56 11.70
C ILE A 70 6.69 -17.46 11.14
N ALA A 71 6.17 -16.59 10.27
CA ALA A 71 6.94 -15.48 9.73
C ALA A 71 7.32 -14.44 10.81
N HIS A 72 6.43 -14.14 11.76
CA HIS A 72 6.69 -13.19 12.84
C HIS A 72 7.67 -13.72 13.90
N ALA A 73 7.83 -15.04 14.01
CA ALA A 73 8.80 -15.61 14.95
C ALA A 73 10.25 -15.25 14.58
N TYR A 74 10.58 -15.14 13.29
CA TYR A 74 11.90 -14.71 12.83
C TYR A 74 12.31 -13.33 13.39
N PRO A 75 11.61 -12.22 13.08
CA PRO A 75 12.00 -10.90 13.55
C PRO A 75 11.94 -10.78 15.08
N THR A 76 11.04 -11.51 15.74
CA THR A 76 10.95 -11.54 17.21
C THR A 76 12.23 -12.11 17.83
N LEU A 77 12.68 -13.29 17.37
CA LEU A 77 13.89 -13.93 17.88
C LEU A 77 15.16 -13.14 17.52
N VAL A 78 15.21 -12.53 16.32
CA VAL A 78 16.30 -11.63 15.94
C VAL A 78 16.35 -10.41 16.87
N PHE A 79 15.19 -9.81 17.20
CA PHE A 79 15.15 -8.68 18.13
C PHE A 79 15.62 -9.08 19.53
N CYS A 80 15.17 -10.23 20.03
CA CYS A 80 15.61 -10.79 21.31
C CYS A 80 17.11 -11.09 21.37
N SER A 81 17.78 -11.26 20.23
CA SER A 81 19.24 -11.45 20.19
C SER A 81 20.05 -10.18 20.42
N GLU A 82 19.40 -9.01 20.46
CA GLU A 82 20.06 -7.70 20.58
C GLU A 82 21.19 -7.47 19.54
N GLY A 83 21.08 -8.13 18.38
CA GLY A 83 22.08 -8.07 17.30
C GLY A 83 23.32 -8.95 17.52
N GLN A 84 23.36 -9.76 18.58
CA GLN A 84 24.42 -10.72 18.82
C GLN A 84 24.25 -11.96 17.94
N LYS A 85 25.32 -12.35 17.25
CA LYS A 85 25.34 -13.61 16.48
C LYS A 85 25.44 -14.78 17.45
N GLY A 86 24.55 -15.75 17.29
CA GLY A 86 24.55 -16.99 18.06
C GLY A 86 23.37 -17.89 17.71
N ILE A 87 23.15 -18.91 18.55
CA ILE A 87 22.14 -19.95 18.33
C ILE A 87 20.74 -19.35 18.13
N LEU A 88 20.41 -18.26 18.82
CA LEU A 88 19.11 -17.57 18.70
C LEU A 88 18.90 -16.99 17.30
N THR A 89 19.91 -16.33 16.73
CA THR A 89 19.86 -15.78 15.36
C THR A 89 19.87 -16.86 14.29
N GLU A 90 20.56 -17.98 14.53
CA GLU A 90 20.56 -19.12 13.62
C GLU A 90 19.21 -19.84 13.60
N VAL A 91 18.62 -20.08 14.77
CA VAL A 91 17.26 -20.64 14.89
C VAL A 91 16.23 -19.71 14.24
N ALA A 92 16.35 -18.39 14.43
CA ALA A 92 15.51 -17.43 13.73
C ALA A 92 15.64 -17.56 12.20
N SER A 93 16.88 -17.66 11.70
CA SER A 93 17.17 -17.82 10.27
C SER A 93 16.66 -19.16 9.71
N ALA A 94 16.74 -20.24 10.49
CA ALA A 94 16.18 -21.55 10.17
C ALA A 94 14.64 -21.49 10.05
N ILE A 95 13.96 -20.81 10.98
CA ILE A 95 12.52 -20.57 10.92
C ILE A 95 12.15 -19.78 9.65
N ASN A 96 12.91 -18.72 9.33
CA ASN A 96 12.71 -17.95 8.11
C ASN A 96 12.90 -18.84 6.86
N ALA A 97 13.90 -19.72 6.85
CA ALA A 97 14.12 -20.66 5.75
C ALA A 97 12.95 -21.65 5.60
N ILE A 98 12.40 -22.18 6.70
CA ILE A 98 11.20 -23.05 6.66
C ILE A 98 10.00 -22.30 6.07
N TRP A 99 9.75 -21.07 6.51
CA TRP A 99 8.69 -20.24 5.95
C TRP A 99 8.92 -19.95 4.46
N THR A 100 10.14 -19.57 4.08
CA THR A 100 10.50 -19.20 2.71
C THR A 100 10.40 -20.39 1.75
N TYR A 101 11.01 -21.52 2.10
CA TYR A 101 11.23 -22.63 1.17
C TYR A 101 10.23 -23.79 1.28
N THR A 102 9.17 -23.69 2.09
CA THR A 102 8.06 -24.67 2.05
C THR A 102 7.07 -24.39 0.90
N LYS A 103 7.41 -23.46 0.00
CA LYS A 103 6.70 -23.15 -1.26
C LYS A 103 7.71 -23.05 -2.41
N SER A 104 7.29 -23.46 -3.61
CA SER A 104 8.03 -23.21 -4.86
C SER A 104 7.10 -22.47 -5.83
N PRO A 105 7.47 -21.25 -6.30
CA PRO A 105 8.66 -20.49 -5.91
C PRO A 105 8.66 -20.11 -4.42
N PRO A 106 9.83 -19.79 -3.82
CA PRO A 106 9.93 -19.40 -2.42
C PRO A 106 8.92 -18.31 -2.03
N ARG A 107 8.43 -18.33 -0.78
CA ARG A 107 7.61 -17.23 -0.27
C ARG A 107 8.47 -15.98 -0.18
N ASP A 108 8.11 -14.96 -0.92
CA ASP A 108 8.66 -13.63 -0.72
C ASP A 108 7.94 -12.98 0.46
N VAL A 109 8.70 -12.34 1.36
CA VAL A 109 8.14 -11.41 2.33
C VAL A 109 7.39 -10.38 1.51
N VAL A 110 6.06 -10.35 1.65
CA VAL A 110 5.24 -9.30 1.03
C VAL A 110 5.45 -8.04 1.87
N ILE A 111 6.66 -7.49 1.83
CA ILE A 111 6.87 -6.07 2.03
C ILE A 111 5.97 -5.46 0.99
N SER A 112 4.97 -4.69 1.41
CA SER A 112 4.17 -3.97 0.43
C SER A 112 5.16 -3.20 -0.44
N ASP A 113 5.07 -3.33 -1.78
CA ASP A 113 5.88 -2.54 -2.73
C ASP A 113 5.78 -1.02 -2.47
N LEU A 114 4.87 -0.63 -1.60
CA LEU A 114 4.46 0.71 -1.26
C LEU A 114 4.82 0.99 0.20
N ILE A 115 5.88 1.78 0.39
CA ILE A 115 6.44 2.18 1.68
C ILE A 115 5.37 2.80 2.60
N GLU A 116 4.42 3.54 2.03
CA GLU A 116 3.32 4.15 2.76
C GLU A 116 2.36 3.14 3.38
N VAL A 117 2.17 1.97 2.76
CA VAL A 117 1.28 0.93 3.27
C VAL A 117 1.95 0.21 4.43
N SER A 118 3.25 -0.07 4.31
CA SER A 118 4.05 -0.64 5.40
C SER A 118 4.07 0.32 6.61
N HIS A 119 4.30 1.61 6.38
CA HIS A 119 4.28 2.60 7.44
C HIS A 119 2.90 2.75 8.09
N PHE A 120 1.83 2.77 7.30
CA PHE A 120 0.46 2.80 7.80
C PHE A 120 0.19 1.67 8.79
N PHE A 121 0.58 0.42 8.45
CA PHE A 121 0.38 -0.69 9.37
C PHE A 121 1.28 -0.61 10.60
N HIS A 122 2.52 -0.12 10.48
CA HIS A 122 3.35 0.11 11.66
C HIS A 122 2.72 1.12 12.63
N LEU A 123 2.14 2.21 12.12
CA LEU A 123 1.40 3.17 12.93
C LEU A 123 0.16 2.52 13.58
N CYS A 124 -0.62 1.75 12.83
CA CYS A 124 -1.78 1.04 13.36
C CYS A 124 -1.39 0.02 14.45
N ASP A 125 -0.32 -0.75 14.24
CA ASP A 125 0.17 -1.76 15.18
C ASP A 125 0.69 -1.11 16.48
N HIS A 126 1.35 0.06 16.38
CA HIS A 126 1.75 0.87 17.52
C HIS A 126 0.55 1.40 18.31
N LEU A 127 -0.43 1.98 17.60
CA LEU A 127 -1.66 2.55 18.18
C LEU A 127 -2.72 1.50 18.55
N LYS A 128 -2.43 0.20 18.39
CA LYS A 128 -3.33 -0.93 18.65
C LYS A 128 -4.66 -0.86 17.88
N ILE A 129 -4.63 -0.34 16.66
CA ILE A 129 -5.79 -0.24 15.77
C ILE A 129 -5.88 -1.52 14.91
N PRO A 130 -6.91 -2.37 15.09
CA PRO A 130 -6.96 -3.69 14.47
C PRO A 130 -7.50 -3.63 13.04
N VAL A 131 -6.71 -3.12 12.08
CA VAL A 131 -7.15 -2.95 10.68
C VAL A 131 -6.38 -3.82 9.67
N LYS A 132 -5.29 -4.47 10.10
CA LYS A 132 -4.43 -5.30 9.22
C LYS A 132 -5.17 -6.44 8.54
N HIS A 133 -6.11 -7.07 9.26
CA HIS A 133 -6.95 -8.16 8.75
C HIS A 133 -7.90 -7.73 7.62
N LEU A 134 -8.19 -6.42 7.48
CA LEU A 134 -9.06 -5.87 6.44
C LEU A 134 -8.37 -5.74 5.08
N ARG A 135 -7.04 -5.87 5.02
CA ARG A 135 -6.27 -5.77 3.77
C ARG A 135 -6.62 -6.86 2.77
N TYR A 136 -6.78 -8.09 3.27
CA TYR A 136 -7.06 -9.31 2.52
C TYR A 136 -8.29 -9.98 3.12
N GLN A 137 -9.48 -9.61 2.66
CA GLN A 137 -10.70 -10.17 3.22
C GLN A 137 -10.87 -11.66 2.83
N HIS A 138 -11.00 -12.54 3.82
CA HIS A 138 -11.42 -13.95 3.72
C HIS A 138 -10.88 -14.74 2.52
N GLY A 139 -9.56 -14.93 2.43
CA GLY A 139 -8.95 -15.86 1.46
C GLY A 139 -9.07 -15.43 0.00
N THR A 140 -9.57 -14.22 -0.27
CA THR A 140 -9.56 -13.63 -1.61
C THR A 140 -8.21 -12.97 -1.90
N SER A 141 -7.78 -12.97 -3.16
CA SER A 141 -6.58 -12.26 -3.64
C SER A 141 -6.79 -10.73 -3.74
N PHE A 142 -7.84 -10.21 -3.11
CA PHE A 142 -8.18 -8.79 -3.14
C PHE A 142 -7.33 -8.03 -2.12
N ASP A 143 -6.29 -7.34 -2.60
CA ASP A 143 -5.53 -6.37 -1.78
C ASP A 143 -6.20 -5.00 -1.86
N LEU A 144 -6.65 -4.45 -0.73
CA LEU A 144 -7.20 -3.10 -0.65
C LEU A 144 -6.19 -2.02 -1.06
N PHE A 145 -4.91 -2.21 -0.70
CA PHE A 145 -3.85 -1.21 -0.84
C PHE A 145 -3.06 -1.35 -2.14
N ARG A 146 -3.71 -1.89 -3.18
CA ARG A 146 -3.14 -1.96 -4.51
C ARG A 146 -3.37 -0.63 -5.24
N PHE A 147 -2.29 0.09 -5.50
CA PHE A 147 -2.33 1.40 -6.16
C PHE A 147 -1.71 1.37 -7.56
N CYS A 148 -2.14 2.31 -8.40
CA CYS A 148 -1.56 2.55 -9.71
C CYS A 148 -0.13 3.05 -9.57
N LYS A 149 0.74 2.57 -10.45
CA LYS A 149 2.14 3.01 -10.57
C LYS A 149 2.33 4.53 -10.71
N TYR A 150 1.31 5.25 -11.20
CA TYR A 150 1.39 6.68 -11.52
C TYR A 150 0.45 7.57 -10.68
N CYS A 151 -0.41 7.00 -9.82
CA CYS A 151 -1.30 7.78 -8.95
C CYS A 151 -1.84 6.98 -7.74
N TRP A 152 -2.85 7.51 -7.07
CA TRP A 152 -3.53 6.92 -5.91
C TRP A 152 -4.69 5.98 -6.27
N ARG A 153 -5.08 5.87 -7.55
CA ARG A 153 -6.24 5.06 -7.95
C ARG A 153 -5.88 3.57 -7.98
N ARG A 154 -6.86 2.71 -7.75
CA ARG A 154 -6.70 1.25 -7.90
C ARG A 154 -6.36 0.87 -9.35
N PRO A 155 -5.42 -0.06 -9.59
CA PRO A 155 -5.14 -0.54 -10.93
C PRO A 155 -6.24 -1.49 -11.42
N VAL A 156 -6.33 -1.65 -12.74
CA VAL A 156 -7.17 -2.67 -13.37
C VAL A 156 -6.68 -4.06 -12.95
N PRO A 157 -7.57 -5.05 -12.73
CA PRO A 157 -7.17 -6.42 -12.45
C PRO A 157 -6.14 -6.93 -13.46
N GLY A 158 -5.07 -7.57 -12.97
CA GLY A 158 -3.96 -8.07 -13.79
C GLY A 158 -2.98 -7.00 -14.29
N ARG A 159 -3.18 -5.70 -14.00
CA ARG A 159 -2.27 -4.62 -14.40
C ARG A 159 -1.73 -3.85 -13.19
N SER A 160 -0.72 -3.00 -13.43
CA SER A 160 -0.14 -2.08 -12.44
C SER A 160 -0.62 -0.63 -12.62
N ILE A 161 -1.52 -0.39 -13.56
CA ILE A 161 -2.04 0.93 -13.93
C ILE A 161 -3.57 0.98 -13.82
N CYS A 162 -4.11 2.14 -13.45
CA CYS A 162 -5.55 2.37 -13.33
C CYS A 162 -6.21 2.63 -14.69
N PRO A 163 -7.55 2.62 -14.77
CA PRO A 163 -8.28 2.88 -16.02
C PRO A 163 -7.85 4.19 -16.69
N VAL A 164 -7.63 5.25 -15.91
CA VAL A 164 -7.18 6.57 -16.40
C VAL A 164 -5.80 6.49 -17.07
N HIS A 165 -4.87 5.75 -16.48
CA HIS A 165 -3.53 5.59 -17.04
C HIS A 165 -3.41 4.44 -18.04
N THR A 166 -4.53 3.82 -18.46
CA THR A 166 -4.49 2.72 -19.42
C THR A 166 -4.62 3.25 -20.84
N LEU A 167 -3.60 3.00 -21.66
CA LEU A 167 -3.63 3.31 -23.09
C LEU A 167 -4.68 2.43 -23.80
N GLY A 168 -5.65 3.06 -24.47
CA GLY A 168 -6.54 2.41 -25.44
C GLY A 168 -7.48 1.33 -24.88
N SER A 169 -8.10 1.53 -23.72
CA SER A 169 -8.82 0.47 -23.03
C SER A 169 -10.36 0.59 -23.13
N ASN A 170 -10.99 -0.47 -23.65
CA ASN A 170 -12.43 -0.80 -23.56
C ASN A 170 -12.96 -0.92 -22.11
N HIS A 171 -12.10 -0.79 -21.08
CA HIS A 171 -12.49 -0.80 -19.66
C HIS A 171 -13.01 0.55 -19.16
N VAL A 172 -12.92 1.62 -19.95
CA VAL A 172 -13.75 2.81 -19.80
C VAL A 172 -14.88 2.61 -20.80
N SER A 173 -16.08 2.28 -20.33
CA SER A 173 -17.19 1.98 -21.23
C SER A 173 -17.45 3.19 -22.11
N GLY A 174 -17.18 3.01 -23.41
CA GLY A 174 -17.51 3.97 -24.45
C GLY A 174 -19.02 4.19 -24.52
N ILE A 175 -19.33 5.43 -24.86
CA ILE A 175 -20.61 5.99 -25.30
C ILE A 175 -21.33 5.00 -26.23
N GLY A 176 -22.67 5.03 -26.18
CA GLY A 176 -23.55 4.25 -27.05
C GLY A 176 -23.21 4.38 -28.55
N PRO A 177 -23.88 3.58 -29.41
CA PRO A 177 -23.62 3.59 -30.83
C PRO A 177 -23.84 5.01 -31.36
N HIS A 178 -22.93 5.48 -32.23
CA HIS A 178 -22.84 6.84 -32.80
C HIS A 178 -21.93 7.82 -32.02
N SER A 179 -20.62 7.69 -32.19
CA SER A 179 -19.70 8.84 -32.17
C SER A 179 -18.36 8.44 -32.78
N GLU A 180 -18.19 8.76 -34.06
CA GLU A 180 -16.89 8.90 -34.69
C GLU A 180 -16.14 10.04 -33.99
N THR A 181 -14.93 9.82 -33.47
CA THR A 181 -13.81 10.78 -33.44
C THR A 181 -12.60 10.22 -32.68
N ASN A 182 -11.43 10.28 -33.32
CA ASN A 182 -10.10 9.87 -32.85
C ASN A 182 -9.56 10.63 -31.60
N HIS A 183 -10.39 11.32 -30.82
CA HIS A 183 -9.93 12.22 -29.75
C HIS A 183 -9.80 11.57 -28.36
N HIS A 184 -10.47 10.45 -28.11
CA HIS A 184 -10.41 9.78 -26.79
C HIS A 184 -9.14 8.95 -26.58
N SER A 185 -8.51 8.45 -27.65
CA SER A 185 -7.21 7.76 -27.58
C SER A 185 -6.07 8.70 -27.19
N ASP A 186 -6.16 9.97 -27.62
CA ASP A 186 -5.13 10.98 -27.37
C ASP A 186 -5.11 11.44 -25.91
N LEU A 187 -6.27 11.57 -25.25
CA LEU A 187 -6.36 11.96 -23.83
C LEU A 187 -5.76 10.91 -22.90
N GLY A 188 -6.14 9.63 -23.04
CA GLY A 188 -5.55 8.55 -22.24
C GLY A 188 -4.04 8.38 -22.48
N PHE A 189 -3.57 8.70 -23.69
CA PHE A 189 -2.14 8.72 -24.03
C PHE A 189 -1.39 9.89 -23.41
N LEU A 190 -2.00 11.07 -23.37
CA LEU A 190 -1.46 12.25 -22.69
C LEU A 190 -1.38 12.03 -21.18
N GLU A 191 -2.41 11.43 -20.57
CA GLU A 191 -2.44 11.07 -19.15
C GLU A 191 -1.38 10.04 -18.79
N TYR A 192 -1.25 8.97 -19.57
CA TYR A 192 -0.18 7.98 -19.37
C TYR A 192 1.21 8.60 -19.48
N LYS A 193 1.47 9.44 -20.50
CA LYS A 193 2.75 10.14 -20.65
C LYS A 193 2.99 11.13 -19.53
N GLU A 194 1.96 11.84 -19.08
CA GLU A 194 2.03 12.75 -17.95
C GLU A 194 2.40 11.99 -16.66
N GLY A 195 1.68 10.93 -16.34
CA GLY A 195 1.97 10.07 -15.18
C GLY A 195 3.39 9.50 -15.23
N LYS A 196 3.83 9.00 -16.39
CA LYS A 196 5.20 8.51 -16.58
C LYS A 196 6.25 9.61 -16.35
N ARG A 197 6.04 10.83 -16.84
CA ARG A 197 6.95 11.97 -16.67
C ARG A 197 6.96 12.55 -15.26
N GLN A 198 5.89 12.35 -14.50
CA GLN A 198 5.77 12.85 -13.13
C GLN A 198 6.20 11.84 -12.07
N ARG A 199 6.37 10.56 -12.44
CA ARG A 199 6.66 9.47 -11.50
C ARG A 199 7.76 9.81 -10.50
N GLU A 200 8.95 10.22 -10.96
CA GLU A 200 10.06 10.53 -10.05
C GLU A 200 9.73 11.66 -9.08
N ARG A 201 9.03 12.70 -9.55
CA ARG A 201 8.60 13.82 -8.69
C ARG A 201 7.49 13.41 -7.74
N PHE A 202 6.61 12.51 -8.16
CA PHE A 202 5.56 11.94 -7.34
C PHE A 202 6.15 11.07 -6.24
N ASP A 203 7.06 10.14 -6.57
CA ASP A 203 7.74 9.27 -5.62
C ASP A 203 8.57 10.11 -4.63
N ALA A 204 9.26 11.15 -5.11
CA ALA A 204 9.97 12.10 -4.24
C ALA A 204 9.02 12.86 -3.30
N ALA A 205 7.91 13.40 -3.81
CA ALA A 205 6.93 14.10 -2.97
C ALA A 205 6.26 13.17 -1.94
N LEU A 206 6.02 11.91 -2.31
CA LEU A 206 5.47 10.89 -1.43
C LEU A 206 6.44 10.60 -0.27
N ASN A 207 7.72 10.36 -0.59
CA ASN A 207 8.76 10.15 0.41
C ASN A 207 8.95 11.39 1.29
N ASP A 208 8.98 12.60 0.72
CA ASP A 208 9.12 13.85 1.48
C ASP A 208 8.01 14.01 2.52
N ILE A 209 6.75 13.78 2.13
CA ILE A 209 5.61 13.87 3.05
C ILE A 209 5.69 12.79 4.11
N LEU A 210 5.97 11.54 3.69
CA LEU A 210 6.02 10.40 4.60
C LEU A 210 7.14 10.56 5.63
N THR A 211 8.36 10.89 5.22
CA THR A 211 9.50 11.12 6.11
C THR A 211 9.19 12.22 7.12
N ARG A 212 8.58 13.34 6.68
CA ARG A 212 8.18 14.41 7.60
C ARG A 212 7.17 13.93 8.63
N GLU A 213 6.14 13.19 8.21
CA GLU A 213 5.12 12.67 9.13
C GLU A 213 5.68 11.62 10.10
N VAL A 214 6.62 10.78 9.64
CA VAL A 214 7.33 9.82 10.48
C VAL A 214 8.15 10.54 11.55
N MET A 215 8.97 11.52 11.15
CA MET A 215 9.80 12.29 12.08
C MET A 215 8.94 13.05 13.09
N GLU A 216 7.88 13.72 12.63
CA GLU A 216 6.95 14.40 13.54
C GLU A 216 6.30 13.44 14.55
N PHE A 217 5.92 12.24 14.11
CA PHE A 217 5.40 11.22 15.01
C PHE A 217 6.41 10.82 16.08
N HIS A 218 7.65 10.57 15.68
CA HIS A 218 8.73 10.23 16.62
C HIS A 218 9.05 11.39 17.58
N ASP A 219 9.21 12.61 17.06
CA ASP A 219 9.56 13.81 17.83
C ASP A 219 8.46 14.20 18.83
N SER A 220 7.19 13.89 18.49
CA SER A 220 6.04 14.09 19.38
C SER A 220 5.90 13.01 20.47
N ASN A 221 6.90 12.14 20.64
CA ASN A 221 6.78 10.94 21.49
C ASN A 221 5.54 10.10 21.13
N PHE A 222 5.31 9.89 19.83
CA PHE A 222 4.22 9.07 19.29
C PHE A 222 2.80 9.59 19.57
N THR A 223 2.65 10.91 19.79
CA THR A 223 1.33 11.52 20.09
C THR A 223 0.73 12.27 18.89
N ALA A 224 1.51 12.62 17.87
CA ALA A 224 1.02 13.35 16.73
C ALA A 224 -0.08 12.58 15.98
N GLN A 225 -1.18 13.26 15.66
CA GLN A 225 -2.29 12.69 14.90
C GLN A 225 -1.93 12.61 13.41
N ILE A 226 -1.17 11.58 13.05
CA ILE A 226 -0.76 11.31 11.66
C ILE A 226 -1.84 10.58 10.88
N LEU A 227 -2.55 9.64 11.49
CA LEU A 227 -3.62 8.88 10.81
C LEU A 227 -4.89 9.75 10.66
N LEU A 228 -5.74 9.37 9.70
CA LEU A 228 -7.03 10.05 9.48
C LEU A 228 -7.91 9.89 10.75
N PRO A 229 -8.35 10.99 11.38
CA PRO A 229 -9.14 10.92 12.59
C PRO A 229 -10.61 10.59 12.31
N ALA A 230 -11.32 10.16 13.36
CA ALA A 230 -12.76 9.92 13.30
C ALA A 230 -13.59 11.21 13.25
N ALA A 231 -13.03 12.32 13.76
CA ALA A 231 -13.67 13.64 13.77
C ALA A 231 -12.64 14.74 13.45
N GLY A 232 -13.13 15.89 12.99
CA GLY A 232 -12.27 17.03 12.63
C GLY A 232 -11.49 16.81 11.33
N ILE A 233 -12.09 16.08 10.38
CA ILE A 233 -11.44 15.66 9.14
C ILE A 233 -11.02 16.88 8.31
N LYS A 234 -11.83 17.93 8.30
CA LYS A 234 -11.56 19.17 7.55
C LYS A 234 -10.28 19.87 8.01
N ASP A 235 -10.05 19.94 9.31
CA ASP A 235 -8.87 20.57 9.90
C ASP A 235 -7.65 19.69 9.73
N TRP A 236 -7.82 18.38 9.92
CA TRP A 236 -6.78 17.40 9.63
C TRP A 236 -6.33 17.47 8.17
N LEU A 237 -7.25 17.55 7.21
CA LEU A 237 -6.94 17.71 5.78
C LEU A 237 -6.25 19.04 5.50
N ALA A 238 -6.62 20.12 6.19
CA ALA A 238 -5.93 21.41 6.08
C ALA A 238 -4.45 21.31 6.41
N LEU A 239 -4.17 20.62 7.51
CA LEU A 239 -2.83 20.52 8.06
C LEU A 239 -1.99 19.50 7.27
N ARG A 240 -2.56 18.33 7.00
CA ARG A 240 -1.83 17.16 6.46
C ARG A 240 -1.92 17.03 4.95
N ARG A 241 -3.04 17.43 4.33
CA ARG A 241 -3.31 17.25 2.90
C ARG A 241 -3.79 18.57 2.24
N PRO A 242 -3.02 19.67 2.36
CA PRO A 242 -3.47 21.00 1.97
C PRO A 242 -3.79 21.13 0.48
N HIS A 243 -3.05 20.45 -0.41
CA HIS A 243 -3.30 20.53 -1.85
C HIS A 243 -4.60 19.79 -2.20
N LEU A 244 -4.84 18.63 -1.57
CA LEU A 244 -6.09 17.90 -1.70
C LEU A 244 -7.27 18.70 -1.14
N ARG A 245 -7.12 19.37 0.01
CA ARG A 245 -8.15 20.26 0.55
C ARG A 245 -8.45 21.39 -0.42
N ALA A 246 -7.42 22.07 -0.94
CA ALA A 246 -7.60 23.16 -1.90
C ALA A 246 -8.30 22.68 -3.17
N ALA A 247 -8.02 21.45 -3.61
CA ALA A 247 -8.66 20.84 -4.76
C ALA A 247 -10.18 20.59 -4.56
N LEU A 248 -10.61 20.40 -3.31
CA LEU A 248 -11.98 19.98 -2.98
C LEU A 248 -12.78 21.08 -2.23
N ALA A 249 -12.19 22.27 -2.08
CA ALA A 249 -12.67 23.34 -1.21
C ALA A 249 -14.11 23.81 -1.52
N LEU A 250 -14.53 23.78 -2.79
CA LEU A 250 -15.87 24.28 -3.21
C LEU A 250 -17.03 23.40 -2.72
N GLU A 251 -16.79 22.15 -2.32
CA GLU A 251 -17.85 21.19 -1.98
C GLU A 251 -18.01 21.00 -0.46
N TRP A 252 -17.15 21.61 0.37
CA TRP A 252 -16.88 21.13 1.75
C TRP A 252 -17.09 22.15 2.86
N GLU A 253 -17.53 23.37 2.55
CA GLU A 253 -17.61 24.43 3.58
C GLU A 253 -18.59 24.09 4.72
N SER A 254 -19.68 23.37 4.43
CA SER A 254 -20.73 22.98 5.37
C SER A 254 -20.89 21.47 5.60
N ALA A 255 -19.96 20.64 5.11
CA ALA A 255 -20.08 19.19 5.18
C ALA A 255 -19.72 18.64 6.59
N THR A 256 -20.50 17.68 7.08
CA THR A 256 -20.16 16.89 8.28
C THR A 256 -19.05 15.89 7.97
N ASP A 257 -18.36 15.38 9.01
CA ASP A 257 -17.27 14.40 8.83
C ASP A 257 -17.72 13.16 8.04
N THR A 258 -18.95 12.67 8.24
CA THR A 258 -19.50 11.53 7.46
C THR A 258 -19.67 11.88 5.98
N ILE A 259 -20.22 13.06 5.67
CA ILE A 259 -20.38 13.53 4.28
C ILE A 259 -19.01 13.74 3.64
N LEU A 260 -18.02 14.20 4.40
CA LEU A 260 -16.65 14.38 3.93
C LEU A 260 -16.02 13.05 3.52
N ILE A 261 -16.23 11.95 4.26
CA ILE A 261 -15.75 10.62 3.87
C ILE A 261 -16.35 10.20 2.53
N ASP A 262 -17.66 10.31 2.36
CA ASP A 262 -18.30 9.96 1.09
C ASP A 262 -17.80 10.84 -0.07
N THR A 263 -17.61 12.13 0.19
CA THR A 263 -17.10 13.06 -0.81
C THR A 263 -15.65 12.73 -1.18
N LEU A 264 -14.81 12.40 -0.21
CA LEU A 264 -13.44 11.92 -0.43
C LEU A 264 -13.41 10.66 -1.29
N ILE A 265 -14.23 9.67 -0.96
CA ILE A 265 -14.34 8.41 -1.70
C ILE A 265 -14.81 8.68 -3.14
N ASN A 266 -15.83 9.52 -3.31
CA ASN A 266 -16.36 9.88 -4.62
C ASN A 266 -15.36 10.70 -5.45
N ALA A 267 -14.56 11.56 -4.84
CA ALA A 267 -13.53 12.33 -5.55
C ALA A 267 -12.33 11.45 -5.94
N LEU A 268 -11.86 10.60 -5.04
CA LEU A 268 -10.61 9.85 -5.19
C LEU A 268 -10.79 8.50 -5.87
N HIS A 269 -11.95 7.86 -5.69
CA HIS A 269 -12.19 6.46 -6.03
C HIS A 269 -13.59 6.21 -6.65
N ASN A 270 -13.99 7.09 -7.57
CA ASN A 270 -15.26 6.97 -8.32
C ASN A 270 -15.26 5.80 -9.32
N PRO A 271 -16.26 4.89 -9.27
CA PRO A 271 -16.40 3.79 -10.23
C PRO A 271 -17.22 4.10 -11.49
N GLY A 272 -17.88 5.26 -11.60
CA GLY A 272 -19.04 5.53 -12.47
C GLY A 272 -18.82 5.46 -14.00
N ARG A 273 -17.60 5.17 -14.48
CA ARG A 273 -17.29 5.06 -15.91
C ARG A 273 -16.44 3.83 -16.28
N MET A 274 -16.44 2.83 -15.41
CA MET A 274 -15.59 1.64 -15.57
C MET A 274 -16.42 0.45 -16.04
N ALA A 275 -15.78 -0.47 -16.78
CA ALA A 275 -16.37 -1.77 -17.08
C ALA A 275 -16.71 -2.51 -15.78
N PHE A 276 -17.79 -3.30 -15.82
CA PHE A 276 -18.39 -3.96 -14.65
C PHE A 276 -17.39 -4.71 -13.77
N SER A 277 -16.46 -5.46 -14.36
CA SER A 277 -15.43 -6.22 -13.63
C SER A 277 -14.45 -5.34 -12.84
N VAL A 278 -14.16 -4.12 -13.33
CA VAL A 278 -13.34 -3.14 -12.62
C VAL A 278 -14.18 -2.38 -11.60
N GLN A 279 -15.43 -2.07 -11.95
CA GLN A 279 -16.39 -1.37 -11.11
C GLN A 279 -16.62 -2.11 -9.78
N GLN A 280 -16.81 -3.43 -9.82
CA GLN A 280 -17.04 -4.26 -8.62
C GLN A 280 -15.89 -4.14 -7.61
N ALA A 281 -14.65 -4.14 -8.07
CA ALA A 281 -13.48 -3.99 -7.21
C ALA A 281 -13.43 -2.61 -6.53
N TYR A 282 -13.85 -1.56 -7.24
CA TYR A 282 -13.96 -0.22 -6.69
C TYR A 282 -15.08 -0.09 -5.67
N VAL A 283 -16.27 -0.62 -5.99
CA VAL A 283 -17.43 -0.61 -5.08
C VAL A 283 -17.09 -1.35 -3.79
N HIS A 284 -16.45 -2.52 -3.88
CA HIS A 284 -16.05 -3.29 -2.71
C HIS A 284 -15.05 -2.53 -1.82
N ALA A 285 -14.01 -1.93 -2.41
CA ALA A 285 -13.08 -1.08 -1.67
C ALA A 285 -13.79 0.11 -1.00
N ASN A 286 -14.72 0.76 -1.71
CA ASN A 286 -15.47 1.91 -1.20
C ASN A 286 -16.33 1.54 0.01
N THR A 287 -16.91 0.34 0.04
CA THR A 287 -17.61 -0.17 1.23
C THR A 287 -16.67 -0.31 2.43
N LEU A 288 -15.47 -0.86 2.22
CA LEU A 288 -14.46 -0.97 3.28
C LEU A 288 -14.00 0.39 3.79
N PHE A 289 -13.79 1.36 2.89
CA PHE A 289 -13.43 2.73 3.27
C PHE A 289 -14.52 3.43 4.07
N ARG A 290 -15.80 3.22 3.76
CA ARG A 290 -16.90 3.78 4.55
C ARG A 290 -16.96 3.19 5.96
N ASN A 291 -16.80 1.87 6.06
CA ASN A 291 -16.85 1.16 7.34
C ASN A 291 -15.62 1.46 8.21
N HIS A 292 -14.48 1.71 7.58
CA HIS A 292 -13.21 1.99 8.25
C HIS A 292 -12.48 3.15 7.56
N PRO A 293 -12.88 4.41 7.83
CA PRO A 293 -12.33 5.60 7.15
C PRO A 293 -10.81 5.73 7.25
N ILE A 294 -10.21 5.25 8.34
CA ILE A 294 -8.76 5.25 8.54
C ILE A 294 -7.99 4.56 7.40
N LEU A 295 -8.61 3.59 6.71
CA LEU A 295 -8.04 2.89 5.56
C LEU A 295 -7.83 3.82 4.34
N LEU A 296 -8.43 5.01 4.31
CA LEU A 296 -8.19 6.01 3.26
C LEU A 296 -6.80 6.64 3.36
N TRP A 297 -6.12 6.55 4.51
CA TRP A 297 -4.89 7.29 4.75
C TRP A 297 -3.80 7.09 3.66
N PRO A 298 -3.47 5.86 3.21
CA PRO A 298 -2.49 5.69 2.13
C PRO A 298 -2.95 6.32 0.80
N MET A 299 -4.25 6.25 0.49
CA MET A 299 -4.81 6.86 -0.72
C MET A 299 -4.72 8.39 -0.66
N LEU A 300 -5.04 8.99 0.48
CA LEU A 300 -4.96 10.44 0.71
C LEU A 300 -3.51 10.93 0.60
N LEU A 301 -2.56 10.20 1.18
CA LEU A 301 -1.13 10.51 1.08
C LEU A 301 -0.66 10.50 -0.38
N ARG A 302 -0.98 9.45 -1.15
CA ARG A 302 -0.65 9.39 -2.58
C ARG A 302 -1.34 10.49 -3.38
N ALA A 303 -2.58 10.83 -3.08
CA ALA A 303 -3.30 11.90 -3.77
C ALA A 303 -2.61 13.26 -3.54
N GLU A 304 -2.25 13.56 -2.29
CA GLU A 304 -1.51 14.78 -1.94
C GLU A 304 -0.15 14.84 -2.64
N ALA A 305 0.65 13.77 -2.56
CA ALA A 305 1.95 13.71 -3.21
C ALA A 305 1.86 13.94 -4.72
N TRP A 306 0.82 13.41 -5.37
CA TRP A 306 0.57 13.62 -6.79
C TRP A 306 0.25 15.09 -7.10
N LEU A 307 -0.61 15.72 -6.29
CA LEU A 307 -0.96 17.13 -6.44
C LEU A 307 0.26 18.05 -6.21
N VAL A 308 1.09 17.76 -5.21
CA VAL A 308 2.36 18.47 -4.95
C VAL A 308 3.30 18.36 -6.16
N ALA A 309 3.50 17.15 -6.69
CA ALA A 309 4.35 16.93 -7.85
C ALA A 309 3.86 17.69 -9.08
N ARG A 310 2.54 17.72 -9.30
CA ARG A 310 1.89 18.45 -10.40
C ARG A 310 2.03 19.96 -10.23
N GLN A 311 1.79 20.51 -9.04
CA GLN A 311 1.93 21.95 -8.82
C GLN A 311 3.38 22.41 -8.97
N LYS A 312 4.36 21.65 -8.45
CA LYS A 312 5.80 21.89 -8.68
C LYS A 312 6.15 21.86 -10.17
N ARG A 313 5.50 21.02 -10.98
CA ARG A 313 5.67 21.02 -12.45
C ARG A 313 5.09 22.28 -13.08
N HIS A 314 3.87 22.66 -12.73
CA HIS A 314 3.20 23.84 -13.30
C HIS A 314 3.93 25.14 -12.95
N SER A 315 4.43 25.29 -11.72
CA SER A 315 5.20 26.47 -11.31
C SER A 315 6.52 26.61 -12.09
N ASN A 316 7.07 25.50 -12.59
CA ASN A 316 8.28 25.43 -13.40
C ASN A 316 8.01 25.38 -14.92
N TRP A 317 6.74 25.39 -15.34
CA TRP A 317 6.37 25.38 -16.75
C TRP A 317 6.66 26.76 -17.36
N GLY A 318 7.40 26.78 -18.48
CA GLY A 318 7.70 28.02 -19.22
C GLY A 318 9.01 28.70 -18.82
N GLY A 319 9.90 28.03 -18.08
CA GLY A 319 11.24 28.55 -17.86
C GLY A 319 11.28 29.81 -17.00
N LYS A 320 10.51 29.84 -15.90
CA LYS A 320 10.73 30.81 -14.80
C LYS A 320 12.06 30.52 -14.08
N ARG A 321 13.17 30.64 -14.82
CA ARG A 321 14.48 30.89 -14.22
C ARG A 321 14.36 32.24 -13.51
N LYS A 322 14.69 32.31 -12.22
CA LYS A 322 14.88 33.61 -11.55
C LYS A 322 15.86 34.40 -12.43
N LYS A 323 15.40 35.52 -13.03
CA LYS A 323 16.10 36.43 -13.98
C LYS A 323 15.84 36.29 -15.50
N ALA A 324 14.85 35.52 -15.96
CA ALA A 324 14.45 35.55 -17.38
C ALA A 324 13.00 36.07 -17.57
N GLY A 325 12.85 37.36 -17.89
CA GLY A 325 11.71 37.87 -18.67
C GLY A 325 10.46 38.41 -17.93
N ARG A 326 10.27 39.73 -18.07
CA ARG A 326 9.10 40.65 -17.95
C ARG A 326 7.92 40.27 -17.02
N LYS A 327 7.67 41.13 -16.01
CA LYS A 327 6.44 41.18 -15.21
C LYS A 327 5.22 41.23 -16.15
N LYS A 328 4.46 40.14 -16.21
CA LYS A 328 3.05 40.16 -16.65
C LYS A 328 2.19 39.93 -15.42
N THR A 329 1.29 40.88 -15.19
CA THR A 329 0.16 40.78 -14.27
C THR A 329 -0.57 39.46 -14.53
N ILE A 330 -0.71 38.65 -13.48
CA ILE A 330 -1.41 37.37 -13.48
C ILE A 330 -2.91 37.71 -13.45
N PRO A 331 -3.73 37.38 -14.47
CA PRO A 331 -5.17 37.34 -14.28
C PRO A 331 -5.52 36.20 -13.34
N ALA A 332 -6.52 36.42 -12.49
CA ALA A 332 -6.98 35.47 -11.49
C ALA A 332 -7.17 34.05 -12.05
N ILE A 333 -6.88 33.08 -11.19
CA ILE A 333 -7.00 31.64 -11.40
C ILE A 333 -8.38 31.34 -12.00
N ASP A 334 -8.42 30.86 -13.25
CA ASP A 334 -9.63 30.25 -13.79
C ASP A 334 -9.67 28.77 -13.32
N VAL A 335 -10.45 28.56 -12.26
CA VAL A 335 -10.65 27.26 -11.57
C VAL A 335 -11.57 26.33 -12.40
N SER A 336 -12.12 26.78 -13.52
CA SER A 336 -13.08 26.02 -14.35
C SER A 336 -12.49 24.72 -14.94
N ASN A 337 -11.19 24.70 -15.25
CA ASN A 337 -10.51 23.50 -15.78
C ASN A 337 -10.06 22.50 -14.70
N PHE A 338 -10.16 22.86 -13.43
CA PHE A 338 -9.79 21.99 -12.30
C PHE A 338 -11.01 21.20 -11.80
N CYS A 339 -12.17 21.86 -11.74
CA CYS A 339 -13.45 21.19 -11.55
C CYS A 339 -13.73 20.21 -12.70
N SER A 340 -13.35 20.51 -13.94
CA SER A 340 -13.58 19.61 -15.07
C SER A 340 -12.79 18.30 -14.93
N TYR A 341 -11.58 18.20 -14.37
CA TYR A 341 -10.91 16.89 -14.30
C TYR A 341 -11.40 15.96 -13.17
N ILE A 342 -11.99 16.53 -12.11
CA ILE A 342 -12.67 15.77 -11.05
C ILE A 342 -14.15 15.53 -11.43
N LYS A 343 -14.79 16.45 -12.18
CA LYS A 343 -16.20 16.41 -12.62
C LYS A 343 -16.43 15.88 -14.04
N ASN A 344 -15.41 15.68 -14.89
CA ASN A 344 -15.53 15.11 -16.25
C ASN A 344 -15.77 13.59 -16.21
N SER A 345 -16.37 13.13 -15.11
CA SER A 345 -17.40 12.10 -15.08
C SER A 345 -18.73 12.54 -15.73
N HIS A 346 -18.87 13.80 -16.20
CA HIS A 346 -20.04 14.29 -16.92
C HIS A 346 -19.67 14.93 -18.27
N ILE A 347 -20.07 14.25 -19.36
CA ILE A 347 -20.45 14.88 -20.62
C ILE A 347 -21.97 14.85 -20.60
N LEU A 348 -22.58 15.97 -20.98
CA LEU A 348 -23.98 16.35 -21.18
C LEU A 348 -24.17 17.67 -20.42
N SER A 349 -24.53 18.79 -21.02
CA SER A 349 -25.00 19.05 -22.37
C SER A 349 -25.09 20.58 -22.51
N TRP A 350 -24.61 21.09 -23.64
CA TRP A 350 -25.10 22.29 -24.33
C TRP A 350 -25.06 23.65 -23.62
N TRP A 351 -24.50 24.60 -24.38
CA TRP A 351 -24.29 26.03 -24.15
C TRP A 351 -22.97 26.42 -23.51
#